data_AF-A0A1V4XFK3-F1
#
_entry.id   AF-A0A1V4XFK3-F1
#
_cell.length_a   1.000
_cell.length_b   1.000
_cell.length_c   1.000
_cell.angle_alpha   90.00
_cell.angle_beta   90.00
_cell.angle_gamma   90.00
#
_symmetry.space_group_name_H-M   'P 1'
#
loop_
_entity.id
_entity.type
_entity.pdbx_description
1 polymer ?
#
loop_
_entity_poly.entity_id
_entity_poly.type
_entity_poly.pdbx_seq_one_letter_code
_entity_poly.pdbx_strand_id
1 'polypeptide(L)'
;MSTIDDRYQIPVLIIDEASLMRLEVFAQIHTLSQFDMDSKPLLPIVLAGQNNLIDKLMFHTSRPLASRIIGRSHLEGLKYKDMAGYIQHHLKIAGGKEPLFCDEAILAIHQGSGGLLRRANLLAKGALVAAANEKCQIVSPEHVRMAATEIM
;
A
#
# COMPACT_ATOMS: atom_id res chain seq x y z
N MET A 1 -3.71 31.01 -6.91
CA MET A 1 -3.33 30.16 -8.06
C MET A 1 -1.94 30.49 -8.61
N SER A 2 -1.22 31.49 -8.09
CA SER A 2 0.03 32.03 -8.67
C SER A 2 1.34 31.45 -8.12
N THR A 3 1.31 30.31 -7.41
CA THR A 3 2.52 29.81 -6.71
C THR A 3 3.07 28.50 -7.28
N ILE A 4 2.33 27.84 -8.18
CA ILE A 4 2.70 26.53 -8.73
C ILE A 4 3.47 26.67 -10.06
N ASP A 5 3.20 27.70 -10.88
CA ASP A 5 3.86 27.87 -12.18
C ASP A 5 5.33 28.30 -12.11
N ASP A 6 5.76 28.94 -11.02
CA ASP A 6 7.15 29.42 -10.85
C ASP A 6 8.15 28.30 -10.47
N ARG A 7 7.66 27.09 -10.19
CA ARG A 7 8.48 25.91 -9.94
C ARG A 7 8.03 24.85 -10.93
N TYR A 8 8.94 24.20 -11.64
CA TYR A 8 8.67 23.04 -12.51
C TYR A 8 8.14 21.82 -11.72
N GLN A 9 7.02 21.96 -11.01
CA GLN A 9 6.40 20.95 -10.17
C GLN A 9 5.07 20.59 -10.80
N ILE A 10 4.91 19.31 -11.12
CA ILE A 10 3.65 18.77 -11.62
C ILE A 10 2.85 18.32 -10.41
N PRO A 11 1.75 19.00 -10.04
CA PRO A 11 0.91 18.54 -8.94
C PRO A 11 0.28 17.19 -9.29
N VAL A 12 0.18 16.28 -8.32
CA VAL A 12 -0.49 14.98 -8.50
C VAL A 12 -1.61 14.87 -7.47
N LEU A 13 -2.82 14.56 -7.92
CA LEU A 13 -3.96 14.30 -7.05
C LEU A 13 -4.05 12.81 -6.74
N ILE A 14 -3.82 12.46 -5.47
CA ILE A 14 -4.01 11.09 -4.99
C ILE A 14 -5.32 11.05 -4.21
N ILE A 15 -6.25 10.21 -4.67
CA ILE A 15 -7.50 9.94 -3.97
C ILE A 15 -7.39 8.55 -3.37
N ASP A 16 -7.11 8.50 -2.08
CA ASP A 16 -7.17 7.26 -1.30
C ASP A 16 -8.61 6.88 -1.00
N GLU A 17 -8.87 5.59 -0.88
CA GLU A 17 -10.21 5.02 -0.72
C GLU A 17 -11.25 5.56 -1.72
N ALA A 18 -10.82 5.80 -2.97
CA ALA A 18 -11.69 6.20 -4.09
C ALA A 18 -12.87 5.23 -4.29
N SER A 19 -12.72 3.99 -3.83
CA SER A 19 -13.77 2.99 -3.74
C SER A 19 -15.01 3.44 -2.95
N LEU A 20 -14.88 4.39 -2.03
CA LEU A 20 -15.99 4.93 -1.22
C LEU A 20 -16.75 6.06 -1.92
N MET A 21 -16.18 6.66 -2.98
CA MET A 21 -16.80 7.77 -3.67
C MET A 21 -18.12 7.38 -4.34
N ARG A 22 -19.05 8.33 -4.37
CA ARG A 22 -20.29 8.21 -5.14
C ARG A 22 -19.99 8.34 -6.62
N LEU A 23 -20.81 7.69 -7.46
CA LEU A 23 -20.58 7.67 -8.92
C LEU A 23 -20.55 9.08 -9.55
N GLU A 24 -21.38 9.99 -9.05
CA GLU A 24 -21.42 11.39 -9.47
C GLU A 24 -20.10 12.14 -9.26
N VAL A 25 -19.30 11.76 -8.25
CA VAL A 25 -18.02 12.41 -7.96
C VAL A 25 -17.00 12.09 -9.06
N PHE A 26 -17.03 10.88 -9.63
CA PHE A 26 -16.16 10.55 -10.78
C PHE A 26 -16.48 11.40 -12.01
N ALA A 27 -17.77 11.71 -12.24
CA ALA A 27 -18.17 12.60 -13.32
C ALA A 27 -17.68 14.04 -13.08
N GLN A 28 -17.75 14.54 -11.84
CA GLN A 28 -17.22 15.85 -11.47
C GLN A 28 -15.69 15.91 -11.63
N ILE A 29 -14.97 14.87 -11.22
CA ILE A 29 -13.51 14.76 -11.41
C ILE A 29 -13.17 14.82 -12.90
N HIS A 30 -13.95 14.13 -13.75
CA HIS A 30 -13.78 14.20 -15.19
C HIS A 30 -13.94 15.64 -15.71
N THR A 31 -15.02 16.33 -15.34
CA THR A 31 -15.25 17.73 -15.73
C THR A 31 -14.12 18.65 -15.28
N LEU A 32 -13.61 18.50 -14.05
CA LEU A 32 -12.47 19.26 -13.55
C LEU A 32 -11.18 18.96 -14.31
N SER A 33 -10.98 17.71 -14.74
CA SER A 33 -9.82 17.30 -15.54
C SER A 33 -9.88 17.75 -17.01
N GLN A 34 -11.06 18.17 -17.48
CA GLN A 34 -11.29 18.66 -18.84
C GLN A 34 -11.10 20.18 -18.99
N PHE A 35 -10.59 20.86 -17.96
CA PHE A 35 -10.48 22.31 -17.99
C PHE A 35 -9.36 22.75 -18.96
N ASP A 36 -9.77 23.09 -20.18
CA ASP A 36 -8.96 23.77 -21.19
C ASP A 36 -8.76 25.23 -20.79
N MET A 37 -7.98 25.50 -19.73
CA MET A 37 -7.38 26.82 -19.54
C MET A 37 -6.03 26.79 -20.21
N ASP A 38 -5.96 27.37 -21.41
CA ASP A 38 -4.75 27.74 -22.15
C ASP A 38 -3.54 26.81 -21.93
N SER A 39 -3.57 25.70 -22.68
CA SER A 39 -2.39 24.96 -23.17
C SER A 39 -1.71 23.89 -22.29
N LYS A 40 -2.22 23.50 -21.11
CA LYS A 40 -1.65 22.33 -20.38
C LYS A 40 -2.69 21.46 -19.64
N PRO A 41 -2.74 20.13 -19.86
CA PRO A 41 -3.56 19.22 -19.06
C PRO A 41 -3.06 19.22 -17.60
N LEU A 42 -3.92 19.65 -16.66
CA LEU A 42 -3.46 20.23 -15.40
C LEU A 42 -3.28 19.26 -14.21
N LEU A 43 -3.63 17.97 -14.27
CA LEU A 43 -3.55 17.14 -13.06
C LEU A 43 -3.49 15.63 -13.33
N PRO A 44 -2.32 14.98 -13.23
CA PRO A 44 -2.24 13.54 -13.03
C PRO A 44 -3.06 13.12 -11.80
N ILE A 45 -3.92 12.11 -11.96
CA ILE A 45 -4.77 11.58 -10.89
C ILE A 45 -4.41 10.11 -10.63
N VAL A 46 -4.21 9.77 -9.36
CA VAL A 46 -4.06 8.39 -8.89
C VAL A 46 -5.27 8.06 -8.01
N LEU A 47 -6.04 7.05 -8.43
CA LEU A 47 -7.16 6.52 -7.65
C LEU A 47 -6.70 5.23 -6.96
N ALA A 48 -6.74 5.20 -5.64
CA ALA A 48 -6.46 4.02 -4.83
C ALA A 48 -7.72 3.58 -4.09
N GLY A 49 -7.89 2.26 -3.91
CA GLY A 49 -9.06 1.72 -3.21
C GLY A 49 -9.20 0.23 -3.40
N GLN A 50 -10.33 -0.30 -2.94
CA GLN A 50 -10.66 -1.73 -3.03
C GLN A 50 -11.10 -2.14 -4.45
N ASN A 51 -11.21 -3.45 -4.68
CA ASN A 51 -11.55 -4.04 -5.99
C ASN A 51 -12.86 -3.50 -6.60
N ASN A 52 -13.85 -3.16 -5.77
CA ASN A 52 -15.12 -2.57 -6.20
C ASN A 52 -14.97 -1.18 -6.87
N LEU A 53 -13.81 -0.52 -6.77
CA LEU A 53 -13.50 0.69 -7.51
C LEU A 53 -13.51 0.42 -9.02
N ILE A 54 -13.03 -0.75 -9.43
CA ILE A 54 -13.03 -1.16 -10.84
C ILE A 54 -14.48 -1.27 -11.33
N ASP A 55 -15.35 -1.91 -10.55
CA ASP A 55 -16.77 -2.03 -10.86
C ASP A 55 -17.42 -0.65 -10.97
N LYS A 56 -17.13 0.24 -10.00
CA LYS A 56 -17.62 1.63 -10.01
C LYS A 56 -17.20 2.40 -11.26
N LEU A 57 -15.98 2.17 -11.77
CA LEU A 57 -15.48 2.84 -12.97
C LEU A 57 -16.13 2.32 -14.27
N MET A 58 -16.69 1.11 -14.26
CA MET A 58 -17.39 0.51 -15.41
C MET A 58 -18.82 1.04 -15.61
N PHE A 59 -19.38 1.80 -14.66
CA PHE A 59 -20.70 2.40 -14.81
C PHE A 59 -20.71 3.47 -15.91
N HIS A 60 -21.88 3.66 -16.54
CA HIS A 60 -22.05 4.62 -17.64
C HIS A 60 -21.69 6.05 -17.25
N THR A 61 -22.00 6.47 -16.00
CA THR A 61 -21.71 7.82 -15.48
C THR A 61 -20.23 8.08 -15.23
N SER A 62 -19.44 7.04 -14.93
CA SER A 62 -18.00 7.13 -14.66
C SER A 62 -17.13 6.83 -15.89
N ARG A 63 -17.73 6.26 -16.94
CA ARG A 63 -17.03 5.85 -18.18
C ARG A 63 -16.17 6.96 -18.81
N PRO A 64 -16.57 8.24 -18.82
CA PRO A 64 -15.73 9.32 -19.33
C PRO A 64 -14.43 9.53 -18.54
N LEU A 65 -14.44 9.32 -17.22
CA LEU A 65 -13.21 9.31 -16.42
C LEU A 65 -12.40 8.03 -16.68
N ALA A 66 -13.08 6.88 -16.71
CA ALA A 66 -12.44 5.58 -16.87
C ALA A 66 -11.69 5.41 -18.20
N SER A 67 -12.14 6.07 -19.27
CA SER A 67 -11.46 6.07 -20.57
C SER A 67 -10.13 6.82 -20.57
N ARG A 68 -9.90 7.71 -19.59
CA ARG A 68 -8.64 8.44 -19.40
C ARG A 68 -7.65 7.71 -18.49
N ILE A 69 -8.01 6.56 -17.94
CA ILE A 69 -7.13 5.76 -17.09
C ILE A 69 -6.16 4.96 -17.98
N ILE A 70 -4.89 5.40 -17.99
CA ILE A 70 -3.82 4.81 -18.81
C ILE A 70 -3.17 3.60 -18.12
N GLY A 71 -3.15 3.58 -16.78
CA GLY A 71 -2.53 2.52 -15.98
C GLY A 71 -3.49 1.97 -14.93
N ARG A 72 -3.49 0.64 -14.80
CA ARG A 72 -4.16 -0.08 -13.70
C ARG A 72 -3.16 -1.04 -13.10
N SER A 73 -3.06 -1.08 -11.78
CA SER A 73 -2.21 -2.02 -11.08
C SER A 73 -2.98 -2.57 -9.88
N HIS A 74 -2.90 -3.87 -9.68
CA HIS A 74 -3.41 -4.53 -8.50
C HIS A 74 -2.23 -4.84 -7.57
N LEU A 75 -2.30 -4.35 -6.33
CA LEU A 75 -1.26 -4.63 -5.35
C LEU A 75 -1.46 -6.05 -4.81
N GLU A 76 -0.63 -6.96 -5.28
CA GLU A 76 -0.59 -8.33 -4.80
C GLU A 76 0.21 -8.47 -3.50
N GLY A 77 -0.02 -9.59 -2.80
CA GLY A 77 0.82 -9.98 -1.68
C GLY A 77 2.30 -10.08 -2.10
N LEU A 78 3.17 -9.62 -1.22
CA LEU A 78 4.60 -9.65 -1.41
C LEU A 78 5.09 -11.10 -1.49
N LYS A 79 5.97 -11.42 -2.44
CA LYS A 79 6.57 -12.76 -2.57
C LYS A 79 7.59 -12.98 -1.45
N TYR A 80 7.81 -14.25 -1.10
CA TYR A 80 8.78 -14.65 -0.07
C TYR A 80 10.16 -14.00 -0.27
N LYS A 81 10.68 -14.01 -1.50
CA LYS A 81 11.98 -13.42 -1.86
C LYS A 81 12.09 -11.93 -1.51
N ASP A 82 10.97 -11.20 -1.55
CA ASP A 82 10.92 -9.77 -1.30
C ASP A 82 10.60 -9.50 0.18
N MET A 83 10.02 -10.47 0.91
CA MET A 83 9.67 -10.35 2.34
C MET A 83 10.89 -10.17 3.24
N ALA A 84 11.99 -10.86 2.97
CA ALA A 84 13.23 -10.67 3.71
C ALA A 84 13.72 -9.21 3.59
N GLY A 85 13.72 -8.67 2.36
CA GLY A 85 14.07 -7.27 2.10
C GLY A 85 13.11 -6.29 2.76
N TYR A 86 11.81 -6.59 2.76
CA TYR A 86 10.80 -5.78 3.43
C TYR A 86 11.03 -5.68 4.94
N ILE A 87 11.20 -6.82 5.62
CA ILE A 87 11.46 -6.86 7.07
C ILE A 87 12.79 -6.16 7.38
N GLN A 88 13.85 -6.45 6.61
CA GLN A 88 15.16 -5.83 6.78
C GLN A 88 15.10 -4.30 6.61
N HIS A 89 14.33 -3.81 5.64
CA HIS A 89 14.12 -2.38 5.43
C HIS A 89 13.48 -1.72 6.65
N HIS A 90 12.42 -2.33 7.19
CA HIS A 90 11.75 -1.83 8.39
C HIS A 90 12.66 -1.86 9.63
N LEU A 91 13.45 -2.92 9.81
CA LEU A 91 14.45 -3.00 10.90
C LEU A 91 15.51 -1.91 10.77
N LYS A 92 15.98 -1.63 9.55
CA LYS A 92 16.97 -0.58 9.29
C LYS A 92 16.42 0.80 9.66
N ILE A 93 15.15 1.08 9.35
CA ILE A 93 14.48 2.33 9.76
C ILE A 93 14.43 2.44 11.29
N ALA A 94 14.18 1.34 11.99
CA ALA A 94 14.16 1.28 13.45
C ALA A 94 15.57 1.33 14.09
N GLY A 95 16.65 1.40 13.30
CA GLY A 95 18.03 1.43 13.78
C GLY A 95 18.62 0.05 14.09
N GLY A 96 17.93 -1.04 13.74
CA GLY A 96 18.45 -2.40 13.86
C GLY A 96 19.64 -2.65 12.92
N LYS A 97 20.74 -3.16 13.46
CA LYS A 97 21.98 -3.45 12.71
C LYS A 97 22.24 -4.94 12.52
N GLU A 98 21.68 -5.78 13.38
CA GLU A 98 21.85 -7.23 13.35
C GLU A 98 20.58 -7.91 12.85
N PRO A 99 20.68 -9.10 12.24
CA PRO A 99 19.52 -9.88 11.85
C PRO A 99 18.75 -10.34 13.09
N LEU A 100 17.58 -9.73 13.33
CA LEU A 100 16.70 -10.07 14.43
C LEU A 100 15.77 -11.25 14.13
N PHE A 101 15.74 -11.74 12.89
CA PHE A 101 14.90 -12.87 12.46
C PHE A 101 15.77 -13.90 11.78
N CYS A 102 15.54 -15.18 12.07
CA CYS A 102 16.06 -16.26 11.24
C CYS A 102 15.22 -16.41 9.96
N ASP A 103 15.77 -17.09 8.95
CA ASP A 103 15.11 -17.25 7.64
C ASP A 103 13.78 -18.02 7.77
N GLU A 104 13.71 -18.99 8.68
CA GLU A 104 12.48 -19.75 8.95
C GLU A 104 11.39 -18.86 9.56
N ALA A 105 11.76 -17.86 10.38
CA ALA A 105 10.80 -16.92 10.94
C ALA A 105 10.25 -15.98 9.85
N ILE A 106 11.11 -15.54 8.92
CA ILE A 106 10.69 -14.75 7.76
C ILE A 106 9.72 -15.56 6.87
N LEU A 107 10.02 -16.84 6.66
CA LEU A 107 9.12 -17.75 5.94
C LEU A 107 7.77 -17.91 6.65
N ALA A 108 7.79 -18.10 7.97
CA ALA A 108 6.57 -18.20 8.78
C ALA A 108 5.74 -16.90 8.72
N ILE A 109 6.37 -15.73 8.74
CA ILE A 109 5.69 -14.43 8.59
C ILE A 109 5.06 -14.32 7.19
N HIS A 110 5.79 -14.70 6.13
CA HIS A 110 5.25 -14.68 4.78
C HIS A 110 4.02 -15.59 4.64
N GLN A 111 4.10 -16.82 5.13
CA GLN A 111 3.00 -17.79 5.10
C GLN A 111 1.81 -17.32 5.94
N GLY A 112 2.04 -16.87 7.17
CA GLY A 112 0.99 -16.39 8.07
C GLY A 112 0.31 -15.08 7.62
N SER A 113 1.02 -14.24 6.86
CA SER A 113 0.48 -13.00 6.30
C SER A 113 -0.17 -13.16 4.93
N GLY A 114 0.14 -14.24 4.19
CA GLY A 114 -0.20 -14.38 2.78
C GLY A 114 0.49 -13.32 1.90
N GLY A 115 1.66 -12.83 2.34
CA GLY A 115 2.37 -11.72 1.67
C GLY A 115 1.77 -10.34 1.92
N LEU A 116 0.66 -10.21 2.64
CA LEU A 116 0.03 -8.91 2.92
C LEU A 116 0.87 -8.13 3.94
N LEU A 117 1.45 -7.00 3.49
CA LEU A 117 2.39 -6.20 4.29
C LEU A 117 1.87 -5.82 5.68
N ARG A 118 0.59 -5.40 5.78
CA ARG A 118 -0.02 -5.04 7.06
C ARG A 118 -0.08 -6.21 8.04
N ARG A 119 -0.39 -7.41 7.56
CA ARG A 119 -0.39 -8.64 8.39
C ARG A 119 1.03 -9.08 8.70
N ALA A 120 1.95 -8.97 7.75
CA ALA A 120 3.36 -9.29 7.95
C ALA A 120 3.96 -8.42 9.07
N ASN A 121 3.69 -7.11 9.07
CA ASN A 121 4.12 -6.20 10.13
C ASN A 121 3.57 -6.58 11.50
N LEU A 122 2.29 -6.97 11.54
CA LEU A 122 1.64 -7.33 12.78
C LEU A 122 2.24 -8.60 13.38
N LEU A 123 2.45 -9.64 12.54
CA LEU A 123 3.14 -10.87 12.92
C LEU A 123 4.59 -10.60 13.33
N ALA A 124 5.35 -9.82 12.56
CA ALA A 124 6.74 -9.50 12.86
C ALA A 124 6.88 -8.76 14.19
N LYS A 125 6.01 -7.76 14.44
CA LYS A 125 5.99 -7.02 15.70
C LYS A 125 5.63 -7.93 16.87
N GLY A 126 4.60 -8.76 16.74
CA GLY A 126 4.22 -9.71 17.78
C GLY A 126 5.34 -10.72 18.06
N ALA A 127 6.01 -11.22 17.02
CA ALA A 127 7.12 -12.16 17.15
C ALA A 127 8.34 -11.54 17.84
N LEU A 128 8.63 -10.26 17.58
CA LEU A 128 9.66 -9.52 18.32
C LEU A 128 9.31 -9.39 19.81
N VAL A 129 8.05 -9.12 20.15
CA VAL A 129 7.58 -9.06 21.54
C VAL A 129 7.69 -10.43 22.22
N ALA A 130 7.26 -11.50 21.56
CA ALA A 130 7.38 -12.86 22.07
C ALA A 130 8.85 -13.25 22.32
N ALA A 131 9.74 -12.99 21.36
CA ALA A 131 11.17 -13.24 21.52
C ALA A 131 11.78 -12.44 22.70
N ALA A 132 11.40 -11.17 22.85
CA ALA A 132 11.86 -10.33 23.94
C ALA A 132 11.40 -10.86 25.32
N ASN A 133 10.16 -11.36 25.41
CA ASN A 133 9.64 -11.97 26.64
C ASN A 133 10.41 -13.23 27.03
N GLU A 134 10.85 -14.02 26.04
CA GLU A 134 11.71 -15.20 26.24
C GLU A 134 13.21 -14.88 26.37
N LYS A 135 13.58 -13.60 26.28
CA LYS A 135 14.98 -13.11 26.29
C LYS A 135 15.83 -13.68 25.14
N CYS A 136 15.18 -14.03 24.02
CA CYS A 136 15.81 -14.47 22.79
C CYS A 136 16.23 -13.26 21.94
N GLN A 137 17.48 -13.25 21.46
CA GLN A 137 17.98 -12.20 20.57
C GLN A 137 17.50 -12.37 19.12
N ILE A 138 17.21 -13.62 18.71
CA ILE A 138 16.78 -13.96 17.36
C ILE A 138 15.34 -14.48 17.41
N VAL A 139 14.48 -13.92 16.57
CA VAL A 139 13.11 -14.37 16.37
C VAL A 139 13.11 -15.67 15.58
N SER A 140 12.51 -16.72 16.15
CA SER A 140 12.29 -18.03 15.55
C SER A 140 10.84 -18.18 15.04
N PRO A 141 10.53 -19.25 14.27
CA PRO A 141 9.17 -19.54 13.83
C PRO A 141 8.16 -19.73 14.97
N GLU A 142 8.64 -20.19 16.13
CA GLU A 142 7.81 -20.42 17.33
C GLU A 142 7.24 -19.10 17.85
N HIS A 143 8.07 -18.05 17.93
CA HIS A 143 7.60 -16.71 18.31
C HIS A 143 6.58 -16.15 17.31
N VAL A 144 6.73 -16.46 16.02
CA VAL A 144 5.75 -16.07 14.99
C VAL A 144 4.43 -16.81 15.19
N ARG A 145 4.46 -18.10 15.58
CA ARG A 145 3.26 -18.87 15.90
C ARG A 145 2.54 -18.36 17.15
N MET A 146 3.30 -17.97 18.17
CA MET A 146 2.76 -17.30 19.37
C MET A 146 2.05 -16.00 18.98
N ALA A 147 2.73 -15.14 18.22
CA ALA A 147 2.17 -13.90 17.71
C ALA A 147 0.90 -14.11 16.87
N ALA A 148 0.88 -15.16 16.05
CA ALA A 148 -0.29 -15.52 15.25
C ALA A 148 -1.50 -15.90 16.12
N THR A 149 -1.29 -16.49 17.30
CA THR A 149 -2.36 -16.96 18.20
C THR A 149 -2.95 -15.83 19.04
N GLU A 150 -2.18 -14.78 19.32
CA GLU A 150 -2.65 -13.60 20.07
C GLU A 150 -3.39 -12.57 19.19
N ILE A 151 -3.16 -12.64 17.88
CA ILE A 151 -3.58 -11.62 16.91
C ILE A 151 -4.77 -12.07 16.05
N MET A 152 -4.96 -13.37 15.86
CA MET A 152 -6.09 -13.97 15.13
C MET A 152 -7.15 -14.50 16.09
#